data_AF-A0A1G0GZ53-F1
#
_entry.id   AF-A0A1G0GZ53-F1
#
_cell.length_a   1.000
_cell.length_b   1.000
_cell.length_c   1.000
_cell.angle_alpha   90.00
_cell.angle_beta   90.00
_cell.angle_gamma   90.00
#
_symmetry.space_group_name_H-M   'P 1'
#
loop_
_entity.id
_entity.type
_entity.pdbx_description
1 polymer ?
#
loop_
_entity_poly.entity_id
_entity_poly.type
_entity_poly.pdbx_seq_one_letter_code
_entity_poly.pdbx_strand_id
1 'polypeptide(L)'
;MKSFKKPVFLLVYFLPAIAFAGGETPVSDGLRYITNAMYGATGVAIATIAVMIVGLLCLGHFLKWSALGFTIIGISLIFGAGSVVNGIVSLVH
;
A
#
# COMPACT_ATOMS: atom_id res chain seq x y z
N MET A 1 -28.39 -40.85 -17.79
CA MET A 1 -27.85 -40.82 -16.42
C MET A 1 -26.37 -40.45 -16.45
N LYS A 2 -26.00 -39.23 -16.03
CA LYS A 2 -24.75 -39.01 -15.25
C LYS A 2 -24.78 -37.61 -14.66
N SER A 3 -25.00 -37.59 -13.35
CA SER A 3 -25.14 -36.40 -12.52
C SER A 3 -23.80 -35.66 -12.43
N PHE A 4 -23.74 -34.44 -12.96
CA PHE A 4 -22.56 -33.56 -12.89
C PHE A 4 -22.53 -32.84 -11.53
N LYS A 5 -22.41 -33.62 -10.45
CA LYS A 5 -22.18 -33.09 -9.10
C LYS A 5 -20.68 -33.01 -8.89
N LYS A 6 -20.09 -31.79 -8.85
CA LYS A 6 -18.88 -31.39 -8.09
C LYS A 6 -18.19 -30.09 -8.63
N PRO A 7 -18.84 -28.92 -8.73
CA PRO A 7 -18.09 -27.66 -8.68
C PRO A 7 -17.94 -27.13 -7.25
N VAL A 8 -18.71 -27.64 -6.28
CA VAL A 8 -18.68 -27.18 -4.87
C VAL A 8 -17.34 -27.46 -4.19
N PHE A 9 -16.62 -28.50 -4.61
CA PHE A 9 -15.31 -28.83 -4.03
C PHE A 9 -14.21 -27.82 -4.40
N LEU A 10 -14.38 -27.09 -5.51
CA LEU A 10 -13.47 -26.01 -5.92
C LEU A 10 -13.74 -24.68 -5.19
N LEU A 11 -14.95 -24.49 -4.66
CA LEU A 11 -15.31 -23.29 -3.90
C LEU A 11 -14.67 -23.28 -2.49
N VAL A 12 -14.40 -24.46 -1.92
CA VAL A 12 -13.76 -24.60 -0.60
C VAL A 12 -12.29 -24.15 -0.59
N TYR A 13 -11.63 -24.14 -1.76
CA TYR A 13 -10.26 -23.62 -1.89
C TYR A 13 -10.16 -22.09 -1.80
N PHE A 14 -11.29 -21.38 -1.81
CA PHE A 14 -11.34 -19.91 -1.75
C PHE A 14 -11.73 -19.35 -0.37
N LEU A 15 -11.88 -20.19 0.67
CA LEU A 15 -12.09 -19.68 2.03
C LEU A 15 -10.73 -19.38 2.69
N PRO A 16 -10.42 -18.10 3.01
CA PRO A 16 -9.28 -17.82 3.84
C PRO A 16 -9.64 -18.23 5.27
N ALA A 17 -9.11 -19.36 5.74
CA ALA A 17 -9.15 -19.72 7.15
C ALA A 17 -8.11 -18.89 7.90
N ILE A 18 -8.44 -17.64 8.23
CA ILE A 18 -7.63 -16.78 9.09
C ILE A 18 -8.39 -16.50 10.38
N ALA A 19 -8.28 -17.44 11.31
CA ALA A 19 -8.54 -17.22 12.72
C ALA A 19 -7.20 -17.30 13.45
N PHE A 20 -6.39 -16.24 13.35
CA PHE A 20 -5.20 -16.07 14.17
C PHE A 20 -5.56 -15.29 15.43
N ALA A 21 -5.60 -15.98 16.57
CA ALA A 21 -5.56 -15.36 17.88
C ALA A 21 -4.10 -15.32 18.35
N GLY A 22 -3.35 -14.32 17.88
CA GLY A 22 -1.98 -14.02 18.32
C GLY A 22 -1.99 -12.84 19.29
N GLY A 23 -1.20 -12.91 20.36
CA GLY A 23 -1.22 -12.01 21.52
C GLY A 23 -0.70 -10.58 21.31
N GLU A 24 -0.83 -10.02 20.11
CA GLU A 24 -0.71 -8.59 19.85
C GLU A 24 -2.14 -8.07 19.62
N THR A 25 -2.49 -6.86 20.08
CA THR A 25 -3.87 -6.38 19.89
C THR A 25 -4.19 -6.40 18.38
N PRO A 26 -5.34 -6.95 17.92
CA PRO A 26 -5.63 -7.12 16.49
C PRO A 26 -5.49 -5.82 15.66
N VAL A 27 -5.63 -4.68 16.33
CA VAL A 27 -5.41 -3.35 15.77
C VAL A 27 -3.94 -3.07 15.48
N SER A 28 -3.02 -3.45 16.36
CA SER A 28 -1.57 -3.29 16.18
C SER A 28 -1.08 -4.06 14.94
N ASP A 29 -1.50 -5.31 14.79
CA ASP A 29 -1.13 -6.14 13.63
C ASP A 29 -1.72 -5.59 12.34
N GLY A 30 -2.98 -5.15 12.36
CA GLY A 30 -3.62 -4.49 11.24
C GLY A 30 -2.89 -3.20 10.83
N LEU A 31 -2.49 -2.38 11.81
CA LEU A 31 -1.77 -1.14 11.56
C LEU A 31 -0.37 -1.40 11.01
N ARG A 32 0.37 -2.36 11.58
CA ARG A 32 1.68 -2.80 11.08
C ARG A 32 1.59 -3.37 9.66
N TYR A 33 0.53 -4.12 9.35
CA TYR A 33 0.29 -4.62 8.00
C TYR A 33 0.11 -3.47 7.00
N ILE A 34 -0.74 -2.50 7.31
CA ILE A 34 -0.98 -1.33 6.45
C ILE A 34 0.32 -0.54 6.26
N THR A 35 1.07 -0.29 7.33
CA THR A 35 2.37 0.37 7.28
C THR A 35 3.34 -0.38 6.37
N ASN A 36 3.49 -1.70 6.56
CA ASN A 36 4.39 -2.49 5.73
C ASN A 36 3.95 -2.56 4.26
N ALA A 37 2.65 -2.60 3.98
CA ALA A 37 2.14 -2.55 2.61
C ALA A 37 2.38 -1.18 1.95
N MET A 38 2.27 -0.10 2.72
CA MET A 38 2.49 1.28 2.25
C MET A 38 3.96 1.64 2.05
N TYR A 39 4.85 1.22 2.94
CA TYR A 39 6.30 1.49 2.82
C TYR A 39 7.06 0.37 2.09
N GLY A 40 6.41 -0.76 1.81
CA GLY A 40 6.99 -1.90 1.09
C GLY A 40 7.00 -1.71 -0.43
N ALA A 41 7.38 -2.79 -1.14
CA ALA A 41 7.52 -2.79 -2.60
C ALA A 41 6.24 -2.36 -3.33
N THR A 42 5.07 -2.71 -2.78
CA THR A 42 3.76 -2.33 -3.32
C THR A 42 3.54 -0.82 -3.32
N GLY A 43 3.80 -0.15 -2.20
CA GLY A 43 3.63 1.31 -2.11
C GLY A 43 4.59 2.06 -3.02
N VAL A 44 5.85 1.62 -3.10
CA VAL A 44 6.83 2.20 -4.02
C VAL A 44 6.40 2.03 -5.48
N ALA A 45 5.90 0.85 -5.86
CA ALA A 45 5.39 0.62 -7.21
C ALA A 45 4.17 1.51 -7.55
N ILE A 46 3.27 1.74 -6.59
CA ILE A 46 2.13 2.64 -6.78
C ILE A 46 2.61 4.08 -6.96
N ALA A 47 3.58 4.52 -6.14
CA ALA A 47 4.15 5.86 -6.22
C ALA A 47 4.86 6.10 -7.56
N THR A 48 5.63 5.13 -8.06
CA THR A 48 6.30 5.26 -9.36
C THR A 48 5.32 5.37 -10.51
N ILE A 49 4.26 4.55 -10.52
CA ILE A 49 3.18 4.63 -11.52
C ILE A 49 2.50 6.00 -11.47
N ALA A 50 2.21 6.52 -10.26
CA ALA A 50 1.59 7.84 -10.10
C ALA A 50 2.47 8.96 -10.70
N VAL A 51 3.79 8.94 -10.43
CA VAL A 51 4.73 9.92 -10.99
C VAL A 51 4.80 9.79 -12.52
N MET A 52 4.82 8.57 -13.06
CA MET A 52 4.81 8.35 -14.51
C MET A 52 3.56 8.93 -15.18
N ILE A 53 2.38 8.67 -14.62
CA ILE A 53 1.10 9.17 -15.16
C ILE A 53 1.06 10.70 -15.11
N VAL A 54 1.41 11.31 -13.98
CA VAL A 54 1.42 12.77 -13.84
C VAL A 54 2.45 13.40 -14.77
N GLY A 55 3.62 12.76 -14.94
CA GLY A 55 4.64 13.15 -15.91
C GLY A 55 4.11 13.20 -17.34
N LEU A 56 3.45 12.13 -17.79
CA LEU A 56 2.87 12.07 -19.13
C LEU A 56 1.76 13.11 -19.33
N LEU A 57 0.89 13.31 -18.33
CA LEU A 57 -0.16 14.33 -18.40
C LEU A 57 0.39 15.76 -18.45
N CYS A 58 1.53 16.00 -17.80
CA CYS A 58 2.21 17.28 -17.83
C CYS A 58 2.88 17.54 -19.20
N LEU A 59 3.49 16.51 -19.79
CA LEU A 59 4.05 16.58 -21.14
C LEU A 59 2.96 16.79 -22.21
N GLY A 60 1.79 16.18 -22.03
CA GLY A 60 0.62 16.39 -22.88
C GLY A 60 -0.06 17.76 -22.73
N HIS A 61 0.51 18.67 -21.91
CA HIS A 61 -0.04 20.00 -21.64
C HIS A 61 -1.43 20.01 -20.98
N PHE A 62 -1.91 18.86 -20.50
CA PHE A 62 -3.19 18.73 -19.80
C PHE A 62 -3.10 19.19 -18.34
N LEU A 63 -1.90 19.17 -17.76
CA LEU A 63 -1.64 19.62 -16.39
C LEU A 63 -0.51 20.65 -16.33
N LYS A 64 -0.56 21.51 -15.30
CA LYS A 64 0.53 22.46 -15.01
C LYS A 64 1.74 21.72 -14.45
N TRP A 65 2.94 22.16 -14.82
CA TRP A 65 4.21 21.67 -14.23
C TRP A 65 4.29 21.78 -12.71
N SER A 66 3.57 22.74 -12.14
CA SER A 66 3.41 22.85 -10.69
C SER A 66 2.73 21.62 -10.07
N ALA A 67 1.80 20.97 -10.76
CA ALA A 67 1.11 19.77 -10.26
C ALA A 67 2.09 18.60 -10.09
N LEU A 68 3.02 18.42 -11.05
CA LEU A 68 4.08 17.42 -10.96
C LEU A 68 4.99 17.67 -9.75
N GLY A 69 5.35 18.93 -9.49
CA GLY A 69 6.11 19.32 -8.30
C GLY A 69 5.40 18.94 -7.00
N PHE A 70 4.10 19.23 -6.88
CA PHE A 70 3.31 18.84 -5.71
C PHE A 70 3.23 17.31 -5.52
N THR A 71 3.10 16.55 -6.61
CA THR A 71 3.06 15.08 -6.53
C THR A 71 4.39 14.52 -6.00
N ILE A 72 5.53 15.02 -6.51
CA ILE A 72 6.85 14.57 -6.04
C ILE A 72 7.03 14.91 -4.55
N ILE A 73 6.74 16.16 -4.16
CA ILE A 73 6.87 16.60 -2.77
C ILE A 73 5.97 15.77 -1.84
N GLY A 74 4.71 15.54 -2.23
CA GLY A 74 3.77 14.74 -1.45
C GLY A 74 4.25 13.30 -1.23
N ILE A 75 4.76 12.65 -2.28
CA ILE A 75 5.34 11.30 -2.20
C ILE A 75 6.57 11.31 -1.28
N SER A 76 7.50 12.26 -1.46
CA SER A 76 8.68 12.39 -0.60
C SER A 76 8.33 12.56 0.88
N LEU A 77 7.27 13.30 1.20
CA LEU A 77 6.80 13.48 2.57
C LEU A 77 6.18 12.20 3.14
N ILE A 78 5.32 11.51 2.39
CA ILE A 78 4.65 10.27 2.85
C ILE A 78 5.69 9.17 3.10
N PHE A 79 6.55 8.90 2.13
CA PHE A 79 7.56 7.84 2.25
C PHE A 79 8.72 8.23 3.17
N GLY A 80 8.99 9.53 3.34
CA GLY A 80 10.01 10.06 4.25
C GLY A 80 9.56 10.15 5.72
N ALA A 81 8.25 10.11 6.01
CA ALA A 81 7.72 10.35 7.35
C ALA A 81 8.33 9.44 8.43
N GLY A 82 8.60 8.16 8.12
CA GLY A 82 9.24 7.23 9.05
C GLY A 82 10.60 7.71 9.55
N SER A 83 11.43 8.28 8.66
CA SER A 83 12.75 8.82 9.05
C SER A 83 12.64 10.04 9.97
N VAL A 84 11.62 10.88 9.76
CA VAL A 84 11.35 12.06 10.59
C VAL A 84 10.92 11.64 11.99
N VAL A 85 9.98 10.70 12.09
CA VAL A 85 9.49 10.19 13.38
C VAL A 85 10.63 9.53 14.16
N ASN A 86 11.43 8.69 13.50
CA ASN A 86 12.58 8.05 14.14
C ASN A 86 13.62 9.07 14.63
N GLY A 87 13.87 10.13 13.85
CA GLY A 87 14.74 11.24 14.26
C GLY A 87 14.23 11.92 15.53
N ILE A 88 12.95 12.26 15.60
CA ILE A 88 12.35 12.89 16.79
C ILE A 88 12.43 11.98 18.02
N VAL A 89 12.12 10.70 17.87
CA VAL A 89 12.20 9.73 18.98
C VAL A 89 13.63 9.61 19.51
N SER A 90 14.63 9.63 18.62
CA SER A 90 16.04 9.57 19.01
C SER A 90 16.56 10.81 19.76
N LEU A 91 15.83 11.93 19.73
CA LEU A 91 16.16 13.15 20.47
C LEU A 91 15.51 13.20 21.85
N VAL A 92 14.49 12.36 22.09
CA VAL A 92 13.72 12.32 23.34
C VAL A 92 14.27 11.26 24.30
N HIS A 93 14.89 10.20 23.78
CA HIS A 93 15.67 9.23 24.56
C HIS A 93 17.13 9.66 24.65
#